data_AF-A0A1G9BBC7-F1
#
_entry.id   AF-A0A1G9BBC7-F1
#
_cell.length_a   1.000
_cell.length_b   1.000
_cell.length_c   1.000
_cell.angle_alpha   90.00
_cell.angle_beta   90.00
_cell.angle_gamma   90.00
#
_symmetry.space_group_name_H-M   'P 1'
#
loop_
_entity.id
_entity.type
_entity.pdbx_description
1 polymer ?
#
loop_
_entity_poly.entity_id
_entity_poly.type
_entity_poly.pdbx_seq_one_letter_code
_entity_poly.pdbx_strand_id
1 'polypeptide(L)' 'MNYLLALILPPLSIMLAGRPILGILVFIIWVPALIFSGGLTHPMFILLAWFLIHQGVVTRDR' A
#
# COMPACT_ATOMS: atom_id res chain seq x y z
N MET A 1 -8.90 8.52 16.73
CA MET A 1 -8.69 8.53 15.26
C MET A 1 -7.93 7.26 14.90
N ASN A 2 -8.45 6.42 14.01
CA ASN A 2 -7.92 5.06 13.77
C ASN A 2 -6.62 5.05 12.94
N TYR A 3 -5.57 5.69 13.44
CA TYR A 3 -4.26 5.81 12.81
C TYR A 3 -3.58 4.45 12.56
N LEU A 4 -3.81 3.49 13.47
CA LEU A 4 -3.34 2.11 13.34
C LEU A 4 -3.92 1.39 12.11
N LEU A 5 -5.18 1.65 11.78
CA LEU A 5 -5.81 1.12 10.56
C LEU A 5 -5.18 1.74 9.31
N ALA A 6 -4.93 3.06 9.32
CA ALA A 6 -4.27 3.74 8.21
C ALA A 6 -2.82 3.25 8.00
N LEU A 7 -2.14 2.81 9.06
CA LEU A 7 -0.82 2.18 8.97
C LEU A 7 -0.85 0.85 8.22
N ILE A 8 -1.92 0.08 8.38
CA ILE A 8 -2.00 -1.29 7.84
C ILE A 8 -2.72 -1.31 6.48
N LEU A 9 -3.54 -0.30 6.19
CA LEU A 9 -4.38 -0.21 5.00
C LEU A 9 -3.63 -0.41 3.67
N PRO A 10 -2.49 0.27 3.42
CA PRO A 10 -1.81 0.18 2.12
C PRO A 10 -1.38 -1.26 1.76
N PRO A 11 -0.59 -1.98 2.60
CA PRO A 11 -0.22 -3.36 2.30
C PRO A 11 -1.43 -4.30 2.31
N LEU A 12 -2.39 -4.14 3.23
CA LEU A 12 -3.58 -4.99 3.25
C LEU A 12 -4.43 -4.83 1.98
N SER A 13 -4.60 -3.61 1.46
CA SER A 13 -5.41 -3.38 0.26
C SER A 13 -4.82 -4.06 -0.97
N ILE A 14 -3.49 -4.11 -1.08
CA ILE A 14 -2.78 -4.76 -2.19
C ILE A 14 -2.91 -6.28 -2.08
N MET A 15 -2.85 -6.82 -0.86
CA MET A 15 -3.10 -8.24 -0.61
C MET A 15 -4.54 -8.63 -0.95
N LEU A 16 -5.52 -7.81 -0.51
CA LEU A 16 -6.95 -8.00 -0.80
C LEU A 16 -7.29 -7.82 -2.28
N ALA A 17 -6.53 -7.01 -3.02
CA ALA A 17 -6.66 -6.86 -4.48
C ALA A 17 -6.13 -8.07 -5.28
N GLY A 18 -5.80 -9.19 -4.63
CA GLY A 18 -5.34 -10.42 -5.29
C GLY A 18 -3.87 -10.39 -5.70
N ARG A 19 -3.06 -9.48 -5.13
CA ARG A 19 -1.62 -9.34 -5.43
C ARG A 19 -0.78 -9.61 -4.17
N PRO A 20 -0.84 -10.81 -3.57
CA PRO A 20 -0.21 -11.10 -2.27
C PRO A 20 1.31 -10.92 -2.28
N ILE A 21 1.99 -11.28 -3.38
CA ILE A 21 3.46 -11.12 -3.51
C ILE A 21 3.86 -9.63 -3.49
N LEU A 22 3.12 -8.79 -4.22
CA LEU A 22 3.35 -7.35 -4.22
C LEU A 22 3.01 -6.72 -2.87
N GLY A 23 1.96 -7.21 -2.20
CA GLY A 23 1.59 -6.79 -0.86
C GLY A 23 2.71 -7.04 0.15
N ILE A 24 3.37 -8.20 0.09
CA ILE A 24 4.52 -8.54 0.96
C ILE A 24 5.71 -7.63 0.67
N LEU A 25 6.05 -7.39 -0.61
CA LEU A 25 7.12 -6.47 -0.98
C LEU A 25 6.86 -5.04 -0.48
N VAL A 26 5.63 -4.56 -0.65
CA VAL A 26 5.22 -3.25 -0.13
C VAL A 26 5.30 -3.22 1.38
N PHE A 27 4.90 -4.28 2.09
CA PHE A 27 5.01 -4.37 3.54
C PHE A 27 6.46 -4.26 4.03
N ILE A 28 7.41 -4.92 3.34
CA ILE A 28 8.84 -4.87 3.68
C ILE A 28 9.42 -3.46 3.48
N ILE A 29 9.00 -2.73 2.44
CA ILE A 29 9.44 -1.35 2.20
C ILE A 29 8.72 -0.37 3.16
N TRP A 30 7.50 -0.71 3.55
CA TRP A 30 6.63 0.12 4.38
C TRP A 30 7.10 0.22 5.84
N VAL A 31 7.52 -0.90 6.45
CA VAL A 31 8.03 -0.91 7.83
C VAL A 31 9.20 0.07 8.06
N PRO A 32 10.28 0.08 7.25
CA PRO A 32 11.35 1.06 7.39
C PRO A 32 10.89 2.47 7.00
N ALA A 33 10.00 2.63 6.00
CA ALA A 33 9.47 3.95 5.64
C ALA A 33 8.68 4.61 6.79
N LEU A 34 7.98 3.82 7.61
CA LEU A 34 7.31 4.31 8.82
C LEU A 34 8.30 4.81 9.87
N ILE A 35 9.43 4.11 10.03
CA ILE A 35 10.46 4.44 11.02
C ILE A 35 11.25 5.68 10.58
N PHE A 36 11.63 5.79 9.31
CA PHE A 36 12.45 6.90 8.81
C PHE A 36 11.67 8.19 8.50
N SER A 37 10.38 8.10 8.12
CA SER A 37 9.60 9.28 7.71
C SER A 37 8.82 9.96 8.85
N GLY A 38 8.72 9.34 10.02
CA GLY A 38 8.01 9.92 11.17
C GLY A 38 6.51 10.20 10.97
N GLY A 39 5.89 9.66 9.92
CA GLY A 39 4.44 9.76 9.68
C GLY A 39 3.99 10.56 8.44
N LEU A 40 4.88 11.31 7.76
CA LEU A 40 4.50 12.11 6.58
C LEU A 40 4.18 11.28 5.32
N THR A 41 4.64 10.04 5.24
CA THR A 41 4.41 9.14 4.10
C THR A 41 3.01 8.50 4.05
N HIS A 42 2.15 8.73 5.04
CA HIS A 42 0.85 8.05 5.14
C HIS A 42 -0.09 8.32 3.95
N PRO A 43 -0.35 9.57 3.53
CA PRO A 43 -1.27 9.84 2.43
C PRO A 43 -0.69 9.39 1.08
N MET A 44 0.62 9.55 0.91
CA MET A 44 1.31 9.24 -0.33
C MET A 44 1.29 7.73 -0.62
N PHE A 45 1.42 6.88 0.40
CA PHE A 45 1.34 5.43 0.22
C PHE A 45 -0.08 4.93 -0.06
N ILE A 46 -1.10 5.58 0.49
CA ILE A 46 -2.50 5.27 0.15
C ILE A 46 -2.75 5.58 -1.34
N LEU A 47 -2.26 6.72 -1.83
CA LEU A 47 -2.34 7.08 -3.24
C LEU A 47 -1.56 6.12 -4.14
N LEU A 48 -0.37 5.69 -3.73
CA LEU A 48 0.42 4.70 -4.45
C LEU A 48 -0.26 3.33 -4.50
N ALA A 49 -0.84 2.86 -3.38
CA ALA A 49 -1.60 1.62 -3.35
C ALA A 49 -2.82 1.70 -4.27
N TRP A 50 -3.56 2.81 -4.24
CA TRP A 50 -4.68 3.05 -5.15
C TRP A 50 -4.24 3.02 -6.61
N PHE A 51 -3.16 3.74 -6.97
CA PHE A 51 -2.65 3.78 -8.34
C PHE A 51 -2.17 2.40 -8.81
N LEU A 52 -1.47 1.65 -7.95
CA LEU A 52 -0.94 0.32 -8.26
C LEU A 52 -2.07 -0.70 -8.49
N ILE A 53 -3.16 -0.61 -7.71
CA ILE A 53 -4.36 -1.44 -7.90
C ILE A 53 -5.07 -1.04 -9.20
N HIS A 54 -5.30 0.26 -9.41
CA HIS A 54 -6.05 0.76 -10.57
C HIS A 54 -5.33 0.48 -11.90
N GLN A 55 -4.01 0.66 -11.95
CA GLN A 55 -3.19 0.28 -13.11
C GLN A 55 -3.22 -1.24 -13.37
N GLY A 56 -3.21 -2.06 -12.31
CA GLY A 56 -3.33 -3.51 -12.42
C GLY A 56 -4.67 -3.96 -13.00
N VAL A 57 -5.76 -3.27 -12.68
CA VAL A 57 -7.08 -3.50 -13.27
C VAL A 57 -7.09 -3.13 -14.75
N VAL A 58 -6.59 -1.94 -15.11
CA VAL A 58 -6.53 -1.48 -16.52
C VAL A 58 -5.66 -2.39 -17.40
N THR A 59 -4.56 -2.93 -16.86
CA THR A 59 -3.64 -3.77 -17.64
C THR A 59 -4.19 -5.18 -17.90
N ARG A 60 -5.07 -5.70 -17.03
CA ARG A 60 -5.72 -7.01 -17.23
C ARG A 60 -6.77 -7.00 -18.34
N ASP A 61 -7.21 -5.83 -18.79
CA ASP A 61 -8.27 -5.63 -19.78
C ASP A 61 -7.74 -5.44 -21.23
N ARG A 62 -6.47 -5.77 -21.47
CA ARG A 62 -5.83 -5.83 -22.79
C ARG A 62 -5.28 -7.22 -23.05
#